data_AF-A0A2W4N834-F1
#
_entry.id   AF-A0A2W4N834-F1
#
_cell.length_a   1.000
_cell.length_b   1.000
_cell.length_c   1.000
_cell.angle_alpha   90.00
_cell.angle_beta   90.00
_cell.angle_gamma   90.00
#
_symmetry.space_group_name_H-M   'P 1'
#
loop_
_entity.id
_entity.type
_entity.pdbx_description
1 polymer ?
#
loop_
_entity_poly.entity_id
_entity_poly.type
_entity_poly.pdbx_seq_one_letter_code
_entity_poly.pdbx_strand_id
1 'polypeptide(L)'
;LADRSGGRAIFLRSPDEIPRAVAAELAAARAVAVRGVTLRVTPARGVQLRRVPGIRPALAGLHGPAGRRAPAEVALGDLAPGAEVSLLLELVTEPRPAGIAPLATCALLQPAGPVAQAEIVAAYRSGPPLLLPAVREAAARANIARLQRQAAEQSGNPREAARLLRAAAARLDDLGEHGLAQLAREQAASVEHTGRLAGLATKELAYATRRLGGGP
;
A
#
# COMPACT_ATOMS: atom_id res chain seq x y z
N LEU A 1 -8.95 8.61 -8.16
CA LEU A 1 -10.36 8.25 -7.92
C LEU A 1 -10.46 6.91 -7.20
N ALA A 2 -10.01 5.80 -7.80
CA ALA A 2 -9.99 4.47 -7.16
C ALA A 2 -9.33 4.44 -5.76
N ASP A 3 -8.10 4.98 -5.63
CA ASP A 3 -7.36 5.00 -4.35
C ASP A 3 -8.07 5.83 -3.24
N ARG A 4 -8.95 6.77 -3.62
CA ARG A 4 -9.72 7.60 -2.67
C ARG A 4 -11.05 6.97 -2.25
N SER A 5 -11.59 6.06 -3.06
CA SER A 5 -12.90 5.44 -2.82
C SER A 5 -12.79 4.00 -2.31
N GLY A 6 -11.57 3.47 -2.15
CA GLY A 6 -11.35 2.02 -1.95
C GLY A 6 -11.69 1.19 -3.19
N GLY A 7 -11.83 1.83 -4.36
CA GLY A 7 -12.19 1.16 -5.61
C GLY A 7 -11.01 0.41 -6.25
N ARG A 8 -11.31 -0.54 -7.13
CA ARG A 8 -10.31 -1.26 -7.93
C ARG A 8 -9.95 -0.47 -9.19
N ALA A 9 -8.69 -0.54 -9.61
CA ALA A 9 -8.24 -0.04 -10.90
C ALA A 9 -7.57 -1.20 -11.65
N ILE A 10 -7.90 -1.39 -12.92
CA ILE A 10 -7.31 -2.41 -13.80
C ILE A 10 -6.56 -1.69 -14.91
N PHE A 11 -5.32 -2.10 -15.19
CA PHE A 11 -4.58 -1.66 -16.37
C PHE A 11 -4.73 -2.69 -17.47
N LEU A 12 -5.19 -2.25 -18.64
CA LEU A 12 -5.37 -3.08 -19.84
C LEU A 12 -4.35 -2.64 -20.88
N ARG A 13 -3.70 -3.62 -21.53
CA ARG A 13 -2.71 -3.41 -22.60
C ARG A 13 -3.36 -3.34 -23.97
N SER A 14 -4.50 -4.02 -24.16
CA SER A 14 -5.28 -4.01 -25.41
C SER A 14 -6.77 -3.70 -25.14
N PRO A 15 -7.45 -2.98 -26.06
CA PRO A 15 -8.90 -2.82 -26.03
C PRO A 15 -9.68 -4.14 -25.96
N ASP A 16 -9.14 -5.24 -26.49
CA ASP A 16 -9.81 -6.55 -26.49
C ASP A 16 -9.96 -7.16 -25.08
N GLU A 17 -9.21 -6.65 -24.11
CA GLU A 17 -9.30 -7.08 -22.71
C GLU A 17 -10.46 -6.41 -21.96
N ILE A 18 -11.06 -5.35 -22.53
CA ILE A 18 -12.12 -4.54 -21.90
C ILE A 18 -13.35 -5.41 -21.55
N PRO A 19 -13.92 -6.23 -22.46
CA PRO A 19 -15.12 -6.99 -22.15
C PRO A 19 -14.93 -7.93 -20.96
N ARG A 20 -13.76 -8.57 -20.85
CA ARG A 20 -13.43 -9.47 -19.75
C ARG A 20 -13.27 -8.71 -18.43
N ALA A 21 -12.58 -7.58 -18.45
CA ALA A 21 -12.38 -6.75 -17.26
C ALA A 21 -13.72 -6.18 -16.74
N VAL A 22 -14.59 -5.71 -17.63
CA VAL A 22 -15.92 -5.22 -17.27
C VAL A 22 -16.80 -6.33 -16.70
N ALA A 23 -16.77 -7.53 -17.30
CA ALA A 23 -17.52 -8.67 -16.78
C ALA A 23 -17.05 -9.09 -15.37
N ALA A 24 -15.75 -9.09 -15.11
CA ALA A 24 -15.18 -9.39 -13.80
C ALA A 24 -15.56 -8.34 -12.74
N GLU A 25 -15.51 -7.05 -13.09
CA GLU A 25 -15.94 -5.96 -12.19
C GLU A 25 -17.45 -6.00 -11.93
N LEU A 26 -18.27 -6.30 -12.95
CA LEU A 26 -19.72 -6.44 -12.77
C LEU A 26 -20.08 -7.65 -11.90
N ALA A 27 -19.37 -8.78 -12.06
CA ALA A 27 -19.53 -9.95 -11.20
C ALA A 27 -19.12 -9.64 -9.74
N ALA A 28 -18.00 -8.95 -9.54
CA ALA A 28 -17.55 -8.54 -8.21
C ALA A 28 -18.54 -7.56 -7.55
N ALA A 29 -19.06 -6.58 -8.30
CA ALA A 29 -20.05 -5.62 -7.83
C ALA A 29 -21.38 -6.28 -7.44
N ARG A 30 -21.79 -7.33 -8.16
CA ARG A 30 -22.98 -8.14 -7.84
C ARG A 30 -22.79 -9.04 -6.62
N ALA A 31 -21.54 -9.38 -6.29
CA ALA A 31 -21.20 -10.21 -5.14
C ALA A 31 -20.98 -9.41 -3.84
N VAL A 32 -21.12 -8.07 -3.84
CA VAL A 32 -20.86 -7.24 -2.64
C VAL A 32 -21.86 -7.55 -1.53
N ALA A 33 -21.37 -8.01 -0.38
CA ALA A 33 -22.19 -8.23 0.81
C ALA A 33 -22.11 -7.08 1.81
N VAL A 34 -21.04 -6.28 1.78
CA VAL A 34 -20.83 -5.18 2.74
C VAL A 34 -20.38 -3.92 2.01
N ARG A 35 -21.07 -2.81 2.26
CA ARG A 35 -20.78 -1.51 1.63
C ARG A 35 -20.19 -0.49 2.58
N GLY A 36 -19.32 0.37 2.04
CA GLY A 36 -18.83 1.56 2.74
C GLY A 36 -18.05 1.28 4.02
N VAL A 37 -17.17 0.28 3.98
CA VAL A 37 -16.35 -0.12 5.13
C VAL A 37 -15.21 0.86 5.35
N THR A 38 -15.00 1.24 6.61
CA THR A 38 -13.90 2.11 7.04
C THR A 38 -13.16 1.45 8.20
N LEU A 39 -11.83 1.45 8.14
CA LEU A 39 -10.99 1.13 9.29
C LEU A 39 -10.63 2.42 10.04
N ARG A 40 -10.95 2.47 11.32
CA ARG A 40 -10.50 3.52 12.24
C ARG A 40 -9.37 3.01 13.12
N VAL A 41 -8.26 3.75 13.16
CA VAL A 41 -7.07 3.44 13.97
C VAL A 41 -6.87 4.54 15.00
N THR A 42 -6.89 4.17 16.27
CA THR A 42 -6.71 5.07 17.42
C THR A 42 -5.40 4.69 18.13
N PRO A 43 -4.30 5.45 17.94
CA PRO A 43 -3.05 5.20 18.63
C PRO A 43 -3.17 5.40 20.15
N ALA A 44 -2.43 4.61 20.92
CA ALA A 44 -2.30 4.80 22.36
C ALA A 44 -1.49 6.06 22.70
N ARG A 45 -1.55 6.51 23.96
CA ARG A 45 -0.80 7.69 24.41
C ARG A 45 0.71 7.52 24.18
N GLY A 46 1.30 8.52 23.50
CA GLY A 46 2.73 8.50 23.14
C GLY A 46 3.07 7.62 21.94
N VAL A 47 2.06 7.11 21.21
CA VAL A 47 2.25 6.39 19.94
C VAL A 47 1.80 7.27 18.79
N GLN A 48 2.64 7.39 17.77
CA GLN A 48 2.36 8.13 16.56
C GLN A 48 2.08 7.15 15.41
N LEU A 49 0.91 7.27 14.79
CA LEU A 49 0.64 6.58 13.53
C LEU A 49 1.27 7.38 12.39
N ARG A 50 2.28 6.81 11.74
CA ARG A 50 2.97 7.45 10.61
C ARG A 50 2.27 7.19 9.29
N ARG A 51 1.89 5.94 9.02
CA ARG A 51 1.32 5.52 7.73
C ARG A 51 0.43 4.28 7.87
N VAL A 52 -0.52 4.13 6.95
CA VAL A 52 -1.37 2.93 6.81
C VAL A 52 -1.41 2.47 5.33
N PRO A 53 -0.29 2.05 4.71
CA PRO A 53 -0.35 1.50 3.36
C PRO A 53 -1.26 0.26 3.26
N GLY A 54 -2.10 0.22 2.23
CA GLY A 54 -2.81 -1.00 1.84
C GLY A 54 -1.84 -2.00 1.23
N ILE A 55 -2.00 -3.28 1.55
CA ILE A 55 -1.17 -4.37 1.02
C ILE A 55 -2.01 -5.29 0.12
N ARG A 56 -3.27 -5.59 0.49
CA ARG A 56 -4.25 -6.33 -0.31
C ARG A 56 -5.61 -5.62 -0.33
N PRO A 57 -6.37 -5.65 -1.44
CA PRO A 57 -6.11 -6.37 -2.70
C PRO A 57 -5.10 -5.66 -3.64
N ALA A 58 -4.67 -4.44 -3.32
CA ALA A 58 -3.61 -3.74 -4.03
C ALA A 58 -2.84 -2.84 -3.06
N LEU A 59 -1.59 -2.50 -3.42
CA LEU A 59 -0.86 -1.37 -2.84
C LEU A 59 -1.56 -0.05 -3.21
N ALA A 60 -2.68 0.23 -2.57
CA ALA A 60 -3.27 1.54 -2.56
C ALA A 60 -2.51 2.37 -1.52
N GLY A 61 -2.10 3.58 -1.92
CA GLY A 61 -1.79 4.62 -0.97
C GLY A 61 -3.09 5.01 -0.28
N LEU A 62 -3.54 4.19 0.67
CA LEU A 62 -4.65 4.54 1.54
C LEU A 62 -4.20 5.82 2.23
N HIS A 63 -4.88 6.91 1.91
CA HIS A 63 -4.54 8.23 2.40
C HIS A 63 -4.84 8.27 3.90
N GLY A 64 -3.90 7.82 4.73
CA GLY A 64 -3.82 8.21 6.14
C GLY A 64 -3.17 9.60 6.21
N PRO A 65 -3.73 10.56 6.96
CA PRO A 65 -3.41 11.96 6.81
C PRO A 65 -1.95 12.24 7.18
N ALA A 66 -1.27 12.99 6.31
CA ALA A 66 -0.11 13.75 6.73
C ALA A 66 -0.58 14.70 7.86
N GLY A 67 -0.25 14.35 9.10
CA GLY A 67 -0.20 15.30 10.22
C GLY A 67 -1.50 15.79 10.85
N ARG A 68 -2.68 15.15 10.66
CA ARG A 68 -3.90 15.61 11.38
C ARG A 68 -4.69 14.51 12.08
N ARG A 69 -4.67 14.67 13.43
CA ARG A 69 -5.53 14.14 14.50
C ARG A 69 -5.89 12.66 14.41
N ALA A 70 -5.26 11.87 15.27
CA ALA A 70 -5.85 10.63 15.74
C ALA A 70 -7.29 10.89 16.22
N PRO A 71 -8.25 10.00 15.94
CA PRO A 71 -8.08 8.73 15.22
C PRO A 71 -7.92 8.92 13.70
N ALA A 72 -7.14 8.06 13.05
CA ALA A 72 -7.02 8.02 11.59
C ALA A 72 -8.05 7.09 10.99
N GLU A 73 -8.70 7.52 9.91
CA GLU A 73 -9.71 6.72 9.20
C GLU A 73 -9.22 6.38 7.80
N VAL A 74 -9.46 5.13 7.41
CA VAL A 74 -9.04 4.55 6.14
C VAL A 74 -10.24 3.90 5.48
N ALA A 75 -10.70 4.47 4.38
CA ALA A 75 -11.78 3.90 3.59
C ALA A 75 -11.31 2.61 2.90
N LEU A 76 -11.96 1.50 3.22
CA LEU A 76 -11.77 0.20 2.56
C LEU A 76 -12.75 0.00 1.40
N GLY A 77 -13.85 0.75 1.38
CA GLY A 77 -14.86 0.68 0.33
C GLY A 77 -15.78 -0.52 0.50
N ASP A 78 -16.21 -1.10 -0.60
CA ASP A 78 -17.13 -2.22 -0.62
C ASP A 78 -16.35 -3.55 -0.58
N LEU A 79 -16.74 -4.45 0.33
CA LEU A 79 -16.10 -5.76 0.53
C LEU A 79 -17.05 -6.88 0.09
N ALA A 80 -16.51 -7.78 -0.74
CA ALA A 80 -17.19 -9.02 -1.10
C ALA A 80 -17.08 -10.06 0.05
N PRO A 81 -18.00 -11.04 0.14
CA PRO A 81 -17.87 -12.19 1.02
C PRO A 81 -16.51 -12.87 0.85
N GLY A 82 -15.83 -13.15 1.96
CA GLY A 82 -14.51 -13.80 1.93
C GLY A 82 -13.37 -12.94 1.40
N ALA A 83 -13.58 -11.64 1.12
CA ALA A 83 -12.51 -10.75 0.70
C ALA A 83 -11.49 -10.55 1.83
N GLU A 84 -10.22 -10.87 1.55
CA GLU A 84 -9.13 -10.58 2.47
C GLU A 84 -8.57 -9.17 2.24
N VAL A 85 -8.60 -8.37 3.30
CA VAL A 85 -7.93 -7.06 3.33
C VAL A 85 -6.70 -7.16 4.24
N SER A 86 -5.55 -6.74 3.72
CA SER A 86 -4.31 -6.69 4.49
C SER A 86 -3.76 -5.27 4.44
N LEU A 87 -3.45 -4.72 5.60
CA LEU A 87 -2.88 -3.37 5.75
C LEU A 87 -1.59 -3.46 6.54
N LEU A 88 -0.64 -2.59 6.25
CA LEU A 88 0.56 -2.42 7.05
C LEU A 88 0.44 -1.11 7.83
N LEU A 89 0.59 -1.18 9.15
CA LEU A 89 0.53 -0.04 10.05
C LEU A 89 1.95 0.34 10.48
N GLU A 90 2.36 1.57 10.17
CA GLU A 90 3.62 2.12 10.65
C GLU A 90 3.37 2.95 11.92
N LEU A 91 3.69 2.38 13.08
CA LEU A 91 3.56 3.00 14.40
C LEU A 91 4.95 3.37 14.93
N VAL A 92 5.09 4.58 15.46
CA VAL A 92 6.31 5.04 16.14
C VAL A 92 6.00 5.30 17.60
N THR A 93 6.90 4.84 18.45
CA THR A 93 6.78 4.89 19.90
C THR A 93 8.14 5.23 20.47
N GLU A 94 8.14 5.87 21.63
CA GLU A 94 9.37 6.06 22.41
C GLU A 94 9.87 4.70 22.94
N PRO A 95 11.19 4.51 23.13
CA PRO A 95 11.72 3.33 23.80
C PRO A 95 11.07 3.14 25.17
N ARG A 96 10.65 1.92 25.48
CA ARG A 96 10.03 1.56 26.76
C ARG A 96 10.82 0.43 27.45
N PRO A 97 10.73 0.33 28.78
CA PRO A 97 11.20 -0.85 29.50
C PRO A 97 10.55 -2.14 28.99
N ALA A 98 11.17 -3.28 29.30
CA ALA A 98 10.60 -4.58 28.96
C ALA A 98 9.21 -4.75 29.56
N GLY A 99 8.29 -5.35 28.80
CA GLY A 99 6.89 -5.50 29.19
C GLY A 99 5.93 -5.41 28.01
N ILE A 100 4.63 -5.53 28.29
CA ILE A 100 3.57 -5.40 27.28
C ILE A 100 2.99 -3.99 27.36
N ALA A 101 2.86 -3.32 26.22
CA ALA A 101 2.18 -2.03 26.15
C ALA A 101 1.23 -1.95 24.96
N PRO A 102 0.06 -1.28 25.10
CA PRO A 102 -0.84 -1.04 24.00
C PRO A 102 -0.22 -0.03 23.03
N LEU A 103 -0.38 -0.29 21.73
CA LEU A 103 0.07 0.58 20.66
C LEU A 103 -1.10 1.31 19.98
N ALA A 104 -2.19 0.61 19.69
CA ALA A 104 -3.36 1.18 19.05
C ALA A 104 -4.59 0.29 19.21
N THR A 105 -5.78 0.88 19.04
CA THR A 105 -7.04 0.18 18.84
C THR A 105 -7.48 0.36 17.38
N CYS A 106 -7.93 -0.72 16.77
CA CYS A 106 -8.45 -0.75 15.40
C CYS A 106 -9.93 -1.13 15.44
N ALA A 107 -10.79 -0.31 14.84
CA ALA A 107 -12.22 -0.58 14.74
C ALA A 107 -12.64 -0.59 13.28
N LEU A 108 -13.31 -1.66 12.86
CA LEU A 108 -13.96 -1.74 11.55
C LEU A 108 -15.36 -1.15 11.67
N LEU A 109 -15.66 -0.17 10.82
CA LEU A 109 -16.90 0.58 10.81
C LEU A 109 -17.64 0.33 9.50
N GLN A 110 -18.95 0.19 9.61
CA GLN A 110 -19.91 0.28 8.51
C GLN A 110 -20.80 1.52 8.74
N PRO A 111 -21.60 1.96 7.74
CA PRO A 111 -22.54 3.06 7.93
C PRO A 111 -23.51 2.85 9.11
N ALA A 112 -23.84 1.59 9.41
CA ALA A 112 -24.71 1.23 10.54
C ALA A 112 -24.00 1.25 11.91
N GLY A 113 -22.66 1.31 11.96
CA GLY A 113 -21.90 1.31 13.21
C GLY A 113 -20.65 0.41 13.20
N PRO A 114 -19.98 0.24 14.35
CA PRO A 114 -18.83 -0.64 14.48
C PRO A 114 -19.24 -2.11 14.37
N VAL A 115 -18.46 -2.89 13.62
CA VAL A 115 -18.72 -4.32 13.39
C VAL A 115 -17.65 -5.23 14.00
N ALA A 116 -16.44 -4.71 14.19
CA ALA A 116 -15.35 -5.43 14.82
C ALA A 116 -14.35 -4.46 15.45
N GLN A 117 -13.67 -4.91 16.50
CA GLN A 117 -12.60 -4.16 17.14
C GLN A 117 -11.47 -5.10 17.53
N ALA A 118 -10.24 -4.62 17.41
CA ALA A 118 -9.03 -5.32 17.82
C ALA A 118 -8.04 -4.34 18.47
N GLU A 119 -7.17 -4.86 19.33
CA GLU A 119 -6.08 -4.10 19.94
C GLU A 119 -4.74 -4.58 19.40
N ILE A 120 -3.84 -3.62 19.19
CA ILE A 120 -2.45 -3.86 18.82
C ILE A 120 -1.61 -3.60 20.07
N VAL A 121 -0.93 -4.64 20.53
CA VAL A 121 -0.01 -4.59 21.68
C VAL A 121 1.40 -4.93 21.23
N ALA A 122 2.40 -4.35 21.89
CA ALA A 122 3.80 -4.71 21.70
C ALA A 122 4.39 -5.30 22.98
N ALA A 123 5.11 -6.40 22.82
CA ALA A 123 5.96 -6.98 23.85
C ALA A 123 7.40 -6.45 23.69
N TYR A 124 7.77 -5.48 24.52
CA TYR A 124 9.11 -4.91 24.60
C TYR A 124 10.03 -5.88 25.33
N ARG A 125 11.18 -6.17 24.71
CA ARG A 125 12.22 -7.06 25.23
C ARG A 125 13.58 -6.60 24.76
N SER A 126 14.63 -7.00 25.48
CA SER A 126 16.02 -6.83 25.02
C SER A 126 16.34 -7.83 23.89
N GLY A 127 17.30 -7.47 23.06
CA GLY A 127 17.78 -8.30 21.94
C GLY A 127 17.10 -7.98 20.59
N PRO A 128 17.55 -8.65 19.52
CA PRO A 128 17.04 -8.39 18.17
C PRO A 128 15.56 -8.79 18.07
N PRO A 129 14.72 -7.96 17.42
CA PRO A 129 13.33 -8.32 17.22
C PRO A 129 13.21 -9.50 16.25
N LEU A 130 12.24 -10.38 16.53
CA LEU A 130 11.83 -11.38 15.54
C LEU A 130 11.04 -10.66 14.45
N LEU A 131 11.60 -10.54 13.26
CA LEU A 131 10.93 -9.92 12.13
C LEU A 131 10.30 -10.99 11.23
N LEU A 132 8.97 -11.11 11.33
CA LEU A 132 8.19 -12.06 10.55
C LEU A 132 8.36 -11.81 9.03
N PRO A 133 8.55 -12.86 8.20
CA PRO A 133 8.72 -12.72 6.76
C PRO A 133 7.61 -11.89 6.08
N ALA A 134 6.34 -12.15 6.44
CA ALA A 134 5.20 -11.43 5.87
C ALA A 134 5.24 -9.91 6.14
N VAL A 135 5.71 -9.49 7.32
CA VAL A 135 5.86 -8.06 7.66
C VAL A 135 7.01 -7.44 6.88
N ARG A 136 8.13 -8.17 6.74
CA ARG A 136 9.29 -7.74 5.95
C ARG A 136 8.91 -7.51 4.49
N GLU A 137 8.22 -8.46 3.87
CA GLU A 137 7.76 -8.36 2.50
C GLU A 137 6.77 -7.21 2.32
N ALA A 138 5.78 -7.07 3.21
CA ALA A 138 4.83 -5.96 3.17
C ALA A 138 5.53 -4.60 3.26
N ALA A 139 6.53 -4.48 4.15
CA ALA A 139 7.31 -3.26 4.30
C ALA A 139 8.17 -2.95 3.06
N ALA A 140 8.80 -3.96 2.46
CA ALA A 140 9.56 -3.81 1.23
C ALA A 140 8.67 -3.32 0.07
N ARG A 141 7.50 -3.93 -0.09
CA ARG A 141 6.48 -3.53 -1.07
C ARG A 141 6.01 -2.08 -0.88
N ALA A 142 5.66 -1.71 0.36
CA ALA A 142 5.26 -0.35 0.69
C ALA A 142 6.37 0.67 0.37
N ASN A 143 7.64 0.30 0.61
CA ASN A 143 8.79 1.13 0.29
C ASN A 143 8.97 1.34 -1.23
N ILE A 144 8.90 0.27 -2.03
CA ILE A 144 8.98 0.34 -3.49
C ILE A 144 7.90 1.27 -4.05
N ALA A 145 6.65 1.06 -3.64
CA ALA A 145 5.52 1.89 -4.09
C ALA A 145 5.68 3.37 -3.68
N ARG A 146 6.30 3.63 -2.52
CA ARG A 146 6.62 5.00 -2.09
C ARG A 146 7.69 5.63 -2.96
N LEU A 147 8.78 4.93 -3.25
CA LEU A 147 9.86 5.44 -4.11
C LEU A 147 9.35 5.78 -5.50
N GLN A 148 8.49 4.92 -6.08
CA GLN A 148 7.86 5.15 -7.38
C GLN A 148 6.96 6.38 -7.39
N ARG A 149 6.13 6.57 -6.36
CA ARG A 149 5.29 7.79 -6.22
C ARG A 149 6.15 9.05 -6.06
N GLN A 150 7.16 9.00 -5.21
CA GLN A 150 8.06 10.13 -5.02
C GLN A 150 8.78 10.50 -6.32
N ALA A 151 9.19 9.51 -7.12
CA ALA A 151 9.79 9.74 -8.43
C ALA A 151 8.81 10.43 -9.40
N ALA A 152 7.54 10.00 -9.40
CA ALA A 152 6.49 10.62 -10.21
C ALA A 152 6.18 12.07 -9.80
N GLU A 153 6.36 12.40 -8.51
CA GLU A 153 6.16 13.75 -7.97
C GLU A 153 7.34 14.69 -8.27
N GLN A 154 8.52 14.19 -8.69
CA GLN A 154 9.70 15.00 -9.01
C GLN A 154 9.59 15.72 -10.38
N SER A 155 8.53 16.51 -10.55
CA SER A 155 8.36 17.35 -11.73
C SER A 155 9.48 18.40 -11.79
N GLY A 156 10.26 18.40 -12.88
CA GLY A 156 11.38 19.33 -13.07
C GLY A 156 12.72 18.89 -12.47
N ASN A 157 12.81 17.73 -11.81
CA ASN A 157 14.07 17.16 -11.34
C ASN A 157 14.28 15.71 -11.82
N PRO A 158 14.66 15.51 -13.10
CA PRO A 158 14.79 14.18 -13.68
C PRO A 158 15.90 13.33 -13.04
N ARG A 159 16.97 13.98 -12.54
CA ARG A 159 18.06 13.28 -11.84
C ARG A 159 17.56 12.64 -10.53
N GLU A 160 16.77 13.39 -9.76
CA GLU A 160 16.21 12.87 -8.51
C GLU A 160 15.13 11.80 -8.77
N ALA A 161 14.29 11.99 -9.78
CA ALA A 161 13.33 10.97 -10.22
C ALA A 161 14.04 9.65 -10.58
N ALA A 162 15.11 9.70 -11.36
CA ALA A 162 15.89 8.53 -11.76
C ALA A 162 16.61 7.88 -10.57
N ARG A 163 17.17 8.68 -9.64
CA ARG A 163 17.76 8.17 -8.40
C ARG A 163 16.75 7.36 -7.57
N LEU A 164 15.53 7.85 -7.43
CA LEU A 164 14.44 7.17 -6.72
C LEU A 164 14.01 5.88 -7.43
N LEU A 165 13.93 5.88 -8.76
CA LEU A 165 13.62 4.68 -9.55
C LEU A 165 14.71 3.61 -9.45
N ARG A 166 15.99 3.98 -9.48
CA ARG A 166 17.10 3.04 -9.24
C ARG A 166 17.05 2.44 -7.83
N ALA A 167 16.72 3.26 -6.83
CA ALA A 167 16.53 2.77 -5.47
C ALA A 167 15.37 1.76 -5.40
N ALA A 168 14.28 2.00 -6.13
CA ALA A 168 13.17 1.05 -6.22
C ALA A 168 13.59 -0.25 -6.93
N ALA A 169 14.40 -0.17 -8.00
CA ALA A 169 14.93 -1.33 -8.70
C ALA A 169 15.76 -2.25 -7.80
N ALA A 170 16.68 -1.69 -7.01
CA ALA A 170 17.49 -2.48 -6.07
C ALA A 170 16.63 -3.23 -5.04
N ARG A 171 15.54 -2.60 -4.57
CA ARG A 171 14.59 -3.26 -3.65
C ARG A 171 13.76 -4.35 -4.32
N LEU A 172 13.50 -4.24 -5.62
CA LEU A 172 12.86 -5.30 -6.40
C LEU A 172 13.80 -6.49 -6.58
N ASP A 173 15.10 -6.27 -6.79
CA ASP A 173 16.09 -7.36 -6.81
C ASP A 173 16.19 -8.08 -5.47
N ASP A 174 16.20 -7.33 -4.35
CA ASP A 174 16.20 -7.90 -2.99
C ASP A 174 14.99 -8.84 -2.76
N LEU A 175 13.90 -8.65 -3.51
CA LEU A 175 12.68 -9.46 -3.48
C LEU A 175 12.64 -10.57 -4.54
N GLY A 176 13.67 -10.69 -5.40
CA GLY A 176 13.70 -11.65 -6.52
C GLY A 176 12.88 -11.22 -7.75
N GLU A 177 12.37 -9.98 -7.78
CA GLU A 177 11.49 -9.45 -8.82
C GLU A 177 12.29 -8.85 -9.99
N HIS A 178 13.16 -9.64 -10.60
CA HIS A 178 14.17 -9.17 -11.57
C HIS A 178 13.59 -8.47 -12.80
N GLY A 179 12.46 -8.95 -13.33
CA GLY A 179 11.79 -8.33 -14.47
C GLY A 179 11.27 -6.93 -14.15
N LEU A 180 10.69 -6.74 -12.96
CA LEU A 180 10.24 -5.43 -12.49
C LEU A 180 11.41 -4.52 -12.16
N ALA A 181 12.50 -5.07 -11.61
CA ALA A 181 13.73 -4.33 -11.37
C ALA A 181 14.31 -3.80 -12.69
N GLN A 182 14.32 -4.61 -13.75
CA GLN A 182 14.76 -4.18 -15.08
C GLN A 182 13.90 -3.04 -15.63
N LEU A 183 12.56 -3.18 -15.60
CA LEU A 183 11.64 -2.12 -16.02
C LEU A 183 11.87 -0.80 -15.25
N ALA A 184 12.14 -0.88 -13.94
CA ALA A 184 12.45 0.28 -13.11
C ALA A 184 13.77 0.97 -13.54
N ARG A 185 14.80 0.20 -13.91
CA ARG A 185 16.09 0.72 -14.40
C ARG A 185 15.95 1.37 -15.77
N GLU A 186 15.22 0.74 -16.68
CA GLU A 186 14.94 1.29 -18.02
C GLU A 186 14.20 2.63 -17.93
N GLN A 187 13.23 2.74 -17.02
CA GLN A 187 12.57 4.01 -16.74
C GLN A 187 13.52 5.06 -16.17
N ALA A 188 14.39 4.68 -15.23
CA ALA A 188 15.38 5.61 -14.68
C ALA A 188 16.29 6.17 -15.78
N ALA A 189 16.77 5.32 -16.70
CA ALA A 189 17.58 5.74 -17.84
C ALA A 189 16.80 6.65 -18.80
N SER A 190 15.55 6.29 -19.11
CA SER A 190 14.67 7.09 -19.97
C SER A 190 14.41 8.48 -19.39
N VAL A 191 14.18 8.60 -18.08
CA VAL A 191 13.90 9.87 -17.41
C VAL A 191 15.12 10.80 -17.43
N GLU A 192 16.32 10.27 -17.25
CA GLU A 192 17.55 11.07 -17.34
C GLU A 192 17.78 11.62 -18.75
N HIS A 193 17.48 10.82 -19.77
CA HIS A 193 17.73 11.20 -21.16
C HIS A 193 16.66 12.14 -21.72
N THR A 194 15.39 11.88 -21.40
CA THR A 194 14.24 12.60 -21.99
C THR A 194 13.66 13.68 -21.08
N GLY A 195 14.06 13.72 -19.81
CA GLY A 195 13.49 14.62 -18.80
C GLY A 195 12.04 14.30 -18.42
N ARG A 196 11.47 13.20 -18.93
CA ARG A 196 10.06 12.83 -18.73
C ARG A 196 9.93 11.35 -18.36
N LEU A 197 8.97 11.06 -17.48
CA LEU A 197 8.54 9.70 -17.21
C LEU A 197 7.70 9.20 -18.40
N ALA A 198 8.05 8.05 -18.95
CA ALA A 198 7.25 7.41 -20.00
C ALA A 198 5.92 6.94 -19.41
N GLY A 199 4.82 7.64 -19.72
CA GLY A 199 3.53 7.46 -19.05
C GLY A 199 2.93 6.05 -19.13
N LEU A 200 3.24 5.28 -20.16
CA LEU A 200 2.83 3.87 -20.27
C LEU A 200 3.65 2.95 -19.36
N ALA A 201 4.98 3.08 -19.38
CA ALA A 201 5.86 2.29 -18.53
C ALA A 201 5.61 2.61 -17.05
N THR A 202 5.40 3.88 -16.69
CA THR A 202 5.06 4.28 -15.32
C THR A 202 3.77 3.62 -14.83
N LYS A 203 2.76 3.48 -15.70
CA LYS A 203 1.51 2.79 -15.37
C LYS A 203 1.70 1.28 -15.24
N GLU A 204 2.46 0.66 -16.13
CA GLU A 204 2.76 -0.78 -16.08
C GLU A 204 3.52 -1.14 -14.80
N LEU A 205 4.56 -0.38 -14.49
CA LEU A 205 5.38 -0.56 -13.29
C LEU A 205 4.56 -0.35 -12.01
N ALA A 206 3.74 0.71 -11.94
CA ALA A 206 2.86 0.95 -10.80
C ALA A 206 1.78 -0.13 -10.64
N TYR A 207 1.31 -0.72 -11.74
CA TYR A 207 0.31 -1.78 -11.68
C TYR A 207 0.93 -3.13 -11.31
N ALA A 208 2.11 -3.44 -11.84
CA ALA A 208 2.82 -4.66 -11.52
C ALA A 208 3.27 -4.69 -10.05
N THR A 209 3.77 -3.56 -9.51
CA THR A 209 4.10 -3.48 -8.08
C THR A 209 2.89 -3.57 -7.16
N ARG A 210 1.70 -3.16 -7.63
CA ARG A 210 0.43 -3.37 -6.91
C ARG A 210 0.02 -4.84 -6.82
N ARG A 211 0.47 -5.70 -7.73
CA ARG A 211 0.11 -7.14 -7.79
C ARG A 211 1.08 -8.04 -7.02
N LEU A 212 2.23 -7.53 -6.58
CA LEU A 212 3.19 -8.26 -5.76
C LEU A 212 2.52 -8.68 -4.45
N GLY A 213 2.10 -9.95 -4.33
CA GLY A 213 1.44 -10.49 -3.13
C GLY A 213 0.01 -11.01 -3.33
N GLY A 214 -0.52 -10.92 -4.56
CA GLY A 214 -1.54 -11.87 -5.02
C GLY A 214 -0.81 -13.11 -5.53
N GLY A 215 -0.82 -14.19 -4.75
CA GLY A 215 -0.61 -15.51 -5.36
C GLY A 215 -1.69 -15.76 -6.44
N PRO A 216 -1.52 -16.80 -7.27
CA PRO A 216 -2.62 -17.25 -8.14
C PRO A 216 -3.93 -17.43 -7.36
#